data_AF-A0AAW7PRL2-F1
#
_entry.id   AF-A0AAW7PRL2-F1
#
_cell.length_a   1.000
_cell.length_b   1.000
_cell.length_c   1.000
_cell.angle_alpha   90.00
_cell.angle_beta   90.00
_cell.angle_gamma   90.00
#
_symmetry.space_group_name_H-M   'P 1'
#
loop_
_entity.id
_entity.type
_entity.pdbx_description
1 polymer ?
#
loop_
_entity_poly.entity_id
_entity_poly.type
_entity_poly.pdbx_seq_one_letter_code
_entity_poly.pdbx_strand_id
1 'polypeptide(L)'
;MGIGSNLMVELEEQRIEEENFQNIIYEAAHYVLNEKMTRDEAYKTAKELHKKRQDSSNYILKDEETSEIEYLDSNLDEPKFKKTSQIEAIAKELYEKYE
;
A
#
# COMPACT_ATOMS: atom_id res chain seq x y z
N MET A 1 -21.16 -20.73 -22.52
CA MET A 1 -20.13 -19.68 -22.56
C MET A 1 -20.42 -18.76 -21.39
N GLY A 2 -19.58 -18.83 -20.36
CA GLY A 2 -19.88 -18.37 -19.00
C GLY A 2 -19.77 -16.86 -18.85
N ILE A 3 -20.92 -16.22 -18.62
CA ILE A 3 -21.06 -14.78 -18.40
C ILE A 3 -20.77 -14.40 -16.93
N GLY A 4 -20.37 -15.39 -16.10
CA GLY A 4 -20.11 -15.21 -14.67
C GLY A 4 -18.67 -14.93 -14.29
N SER A 5 -17.71 -15.02 -15.21
CA SER A 5 -16.28 -14.88 -14.89
C SER A 5 -15.79 -13.43 -14.88
N ASN A 6 -16.32 -12.53 -15.71
CA ASN A 6 -15.80 -11.15 -15.77
C ASN A 6 -16.25 -10.29 -14.57
N LEU A 7 -17.52 -10.39 -14.15
CA LEU A 7 -18.02 -9.59 -13.04
C LEU A 7 -17.31 -9.93 -11.72
N MET A 8 -17.00 -11.20 -11.48
CA MET A 8 -16.26 -11.60 -10.27
C MET A 8 -14.81 -11.14 -10.31
N VAL A 9 -14.16 -11.15 -11.48
CA VAL A 9 -12.79 -10.66 -11.64
C VAL A 9 -12.74 -9.14 -11.47
N GLU A 10 -13.67 -8.40 -12.08
CA GLU A 10 -13.76 -6.93 -11.93
C GLU A 10 -14.00 -6.50 -10.48
N LEU A 11 -14.84 -7.22 -9.74
CA LEU A 11 -15.08 -6.94 -8.32
C LEU A 11 -13.85 -7.24 -7.44
N GLU A 12 -13.09 -8.29 -7.76
CA GLU A 12 -11.87 -8.61 -7.03
C GLU A 12 -10.75 -7.62 -7.35
N GLU A 13 -10.63 -7.19 -8.61
CA GLU A 13 -9.68 -6.15 -9.02
C GLU A 13 -9.97 -4.82 -8.30
N GLN A 14 -11.24 -4.41 -8.20
CA GLN A 14 -11.63 -3.22 -7.43
C GLN A 14 -11.28 -3.34 -5.95
N ARG A 15 -11.54 -4.51 -5.34
CA ARG A 15 -11.21 -4.76 -3.93
C ARG A 15 -9.70 -4.66 -3.69
N ILE A 16 -8.91 -5.22 -4.60
CA ILE A 16 -7.44 -5.16 -4.55
C ILE A 16 -6.95 -3.72 -4.73
N GLU A 17 -7.56 -2.93 -5.63
CA GLU A 17 -7.23 -1.52 -5.79
C GLU A 17 -7.54 -0.69 -4.54
N GLU A 18 -8.70 -0.89 -3.92
CA GLU A 18 -9.07 -0.22 -2.68
C GLU A 18 -8.13 -0.57 -1.52
N GLU A 19 -7.79 -1.85 -1.34
CA GLU A 19 -6.82 -2.28 -0.33
C GLU A 19 -5.44 -1.67 -0.57
N ASN A 20 -4.98 -1.65 -1.83
CA ASN A 20 -3.72 -1.01 -2.19
C ASN A 20 -3.74 0.50 -1.91
N PHE A 21 -4.84 1.18 -2.24
CA PHE A 21 -4.98 2.60 -1.96
C PHE A 21 -4.94 2.89 -0.45
N GLN A 22 -5.67 2.10 0.35
CA GLN A 22 -5.62 2.25 1.81
C GLN A 22 -4.19 2.03 2.34
N ASN A 23 -3.47 1.02 1.87
CA ASN A 23 -2.09 0.77 2.30
C ASN A 23 -1.16 1.95 1.97
N ILE A 24 -1.27 2.51 0.76
CA ILE A 24 -0.54 3.73 0.35
C ILE A 24 -0.84 4.89 1.30
N ILE A 25 -2.12 5.08 1.67
CA ILE A 25 -2.55 6.16 2.54
C ILE A 25 -2.00 6.00 3.96
N TYR A 26 -2.02 4.80 4.52
CA TYR A 26 -1.44 4.52 5.83
C TYR A 26 0.07 4.69 5.87
N GLU A 27 0.77 4.24 4.82
CA GLU A 27 2.22 4.41 4.69
C GLU A 27 2.59 5.89 4.50
N ALA A 28 1.82 6.65 3.71
CA ALA A 28 1.97 8.09 3.61
C ALA A 28 1.74 8.80 4.96
N ALA A 29 0.70 8.41 5.70
CA ALA A 29 0.44 8.96 7.04
C ALA A 29 1.59 8.70 8.01
N HIS A 30 2.22 7.52 7.92
CA HIS A 30 3.43 7.20 8.66
C HIS A 30 4.60 8.14 8.30
N TYR A 31 4.86 8.39 7.01
CA TYR A 31 5.93 9.30 6.57
C TYR A 31 5.69 10.75 7.01
N VAL A 32 4.45 11.23 6.97
CA VAL A 32 4.11 12.57 7.49
C VAL A 32 4.44 12.67 8.98
N LEU A 33 4.09 11.66 9.77
CA LEU A 33 4.24 11.69 11.23
C LEU A 33 5.71 11.50 11.67
N ASN A 34 6.39 10.50 11.11
CA ASN A 34 7.72 10.09 11.57
C ASN A 34 8.87 10.75 10.80
N GLU A 35 8.71 10.92 9.49
CA GLU A 35 9.74 11.53 8.63
C GLU A 35 9.50 13.02 8.38
N LYS A 36 8.42 13.58 8.94
CA LYS A 36 8.03 14.99 8.82
C LYS A 36 7.91 15.46 7.37
N MET A 37 7.61 14.54 6.45
CA MET A 37 7.34 14.85 5.06
C MET A 37 6.06 15.67 4.94
N THR A 38 5.95 16.45 3.87
CA THR A 38 4.65 17.04 3.54
C THR A 38 3.66 15.95 3.11
N ARG A 39 2.36 16.20 3.28
CA ARG A 39 1.29 15.27 2.90
C ARG A 39 1.39 14.83 1.43
N ASP A 40 1.72 15.77 0.53
CA ASP A 40 1.89 15.51 -0.90
C ASP A 40 3.14 14.67 -1.21
N GLU A 41 4.28 14.99 -0.57
CA GLU A 41 5.51 14.20 -0.74
C GLU A 41 5.33 12.78 -0.20
N ALA A 42 4.75 12.64 1.00
CA ALA A 42 4.51 11.35 1.62
C ALA A 42 3.60 10.45 0.75
N TYR A 43 2.51 11.01 0.22
CA TYR A 43 1.61 10.29 -0.67
C TYR A 43 2.32 9.85 -1.95
N LYS A 44 3.10 10.75 -2.57
CA LYS A 44 3.84 10.43 -3.79
C LYS A 44 4.89 9.34 -3.54
N THR A 45 5.66 9.45 -2.46
CA THR A 45 6.66 8.44 -2.07
C THR A 45 6.03 7.09 -1.81
N ALA A 46 4.96 7.02 -1.01
CA ALA A 46 4.25 5.77 -0.73
C ALA A 46 3.68 5.14 -2.01
N LYS A 47 3.09 5.95 -2.90
CA LYS A 47 2.58 5.48 -4.19
C LYS A 47 3.67 4.93 -5.10
N GLU A 48 4.82 5.60 -5.19
CA GLU A 48 5.96 5.13 -5.97
C GLU A 48 6.56 3.84 -5.40
N LEU A 49 6.66 3.72 -4.07
CA LEU A 49 7.11 2.50 -3.40
C LEU A 49 6.17 1.32 -3.65
N HIS A 50 4.86 1.51 -3.45
CA HIS A 50 3.87 0.46 -3.73
C HIS A 50 3.92 0.00 -5.19
N LYS A 51 4.09 0.93 -6.13
CA LYS A 51 4.25 0.58 -7.56
C LYS A 51 5.50 -0.26 -7.81
N LYS A 52 6.62 0.04 -7.13
CA LYS A 52 7.85 -0.77 -7.21
C LYS A 52 7.68 -2.14 -6.55
N ARG A 53 6.95 -2.23 -5.44
CA ARG A 53 6.66 -3.50 -4.75
C ARG A 53 5.77 -4.43 -5.58
N GLN A 54 4.81 -3.87 -6.33
CA GLN A 54 3.94 -4.63 -7.22
C GLN A 54 4.64 -5.19 -8.46
N ASP A 55 5.84 -4.71 -8.80
CA ASP A 55 6.65 -5.29 -9.87
C ASP A 55 7.18 -6.65 -9.40
N SER A 56 6.73 -7.71 -10.08
CA SER A 56 7.06 -9.11 -9.77
C SER A 56 8.55 -9.44 -9.84
N SER A 57 9.36 -8.53 -10.38
CA SER A 57 10.81 -8.66 -10.44
C SER A 57 11.50 -8.27 -9.13
N ASN A 58 10.79 -7.62 -8.20
CA ASN A 58 11.41 -6.91 -7.08
C ASN A 58 11.27 -7.62 -5.72
N TYR A 59 10.62 -8.79 -5.65
CA TYR A 59 10.47 -9.55 -4.41
C TYR A 59 10.59 -11.05 -4.59
N ILE A 60 10.90 -11.72 -3.49
CA ILE A 60 10.86 -13.18 -3.33
C ILE A 60 10.00 -13.53 -2.11
N LEU A 61 9.19 -14.57 -2.22
CA LEU A 61 8.46 -15.14 -1.07
C LEU A 61 9.41 -16.07 -0.33
N LYS A 62 9.70 -15.75 0.93
CA LYS A 62 10.68 -16.47 1.74
C LYS A 62 10.06 -17.66 2.48
N ASP A 63 8.79 -17.54 2.84
CA ASP A 63 8.10 -18.49 3.70
C ASP A 63 6.65 -18.65 3.22
N GLU A 64 6.29 -19.87 2.82
CA GLU A 64 4.96 -20.21 2.31
C GLU A 64 3.90 -20.32 3.43
N GLU A 65 4.31 -20.53 4.70
CA GLU A 65 3.40 -20.63 5.85
C GLU A 65 3.08 -19.25 6.42
N THR A 66 4.06 -18.36 6.47
CA THR A 66 3.89 -17.00 7.02
C THR A 66 3.63 -15.94 5.95
N SER A 67 3.78 -16.29 4.66
CA SER A 67 3.70 -15.37 3.53
C SER A 67 4.65 -14.16 3.66
N GLU A 68 5.82 -14.35 4.28
CA GLU A 68 6.82 -13.30 4.40
C GLU A 68 7.43 -12.97 3.02
N ILE A 69 7.30 -11.69 2.63
CA ILE A 69 7.84 -11.13 1.38
C ILE A 69 9.18 -10.46 1.69
N GLU A 70 10.23 -10.85 0.99
CA GLU A 70 11.55 -10.22 1.05
C GLU A 70 11.82 -9.49 -0.28
N TYR A 71 12.00 -8.18 -0.23
CA TYR A 71 12.27 -7.37 -1.41
C TYR A 71 13.76 -7.39 -1.75
N LEU A 72 14.09 -7.39 -3.04
CA LEU A 72 15.48 -7.36 -3.52
C LEU A 72 16.16 -6.01 -3.22
N ASP A 73 15.39 -4.93 -3.15
CA ASP A 73 15.85 -3.60 -2.74
C ASP A 73 15.34 -3.34 -1.31
N SER A 74 16.25 -3.15 -0.36
CA SER A 74 15.93 -2.91 1.05
C SER A 74 15.12 -1.63 1.29
N ASN A 75 15.10 -0.69 0.34
CA ASN A 75 14.25 0.49 0.43
C ASN A 75 12.77 0.19 0.14
N LEU A 76 12.47 -1.00 -0.39
CA LEU A 76 11.11 -1.47 -0.65
C LEU A 76 10.52 -2.23 0.53
N ASP A 77 11.24 -2.45 1.61
CA ASP A 77 10.66 -3.09 2.79
C ASP A 77 9.49 -2.24 3.33
N GLU A 78 8.38 -2.90 3.64
CA GLU A 78 7.24 -2.21 4.24
C GLU A 78 7.61 -1.73 5.64
N PRO A 79 7.46 -0.43 5.94
CA PRO A 79 7.75 0.08 7.26
C PRO A 79 6.79 -0.58 8.26
N LYS A 80 7.35 -1.27 9.26
CA LYS A 80 6.57 -1.86 10.35
C LYS A 80 6.15 -0.75 11.30
N PHE A 81 4.97 -0.17 11.08
CA PHE A 81 4.41 0.85 11.97
C PHE A 81 3.17 0.39 12.72
N LYS A 82 3.02 0.87 13.94
CA LYS A 82 1.81 0.65 14.74
C LYS A 82 0.74 1.62 14.27
N LYS A 83 -0.47 1.11 13.99
CA LYS A 83 -1.66 1.96 13.77
C LYS A 83 -1.96 2.71 15.06
N THR A 84 -1.62 3.99 15.08
CA THR A 84 -1.95 4.91 16.18
C THR A 84 -3.09 5.83 15.74
N SER A 85 -3.82 6.39 16.69
CA SER A 85 -4.91 7.33 16.40
C SER A 85 -4.45 8.56 15.61
N GLN A 86 -3.16 8.93 15.70
CA GLN A 86 -2.56 10.01 14.91
C GLN A 86 -2.37 9.60 13.44
N ILE A 87 -1.87 8.39 13.19
CA ILE A 87 -1.73 7.86 11.83
C ILE A 87 -3.11 7.71 11.20
N GLU A 88 -4.11 7.21 11.94
CA GLU A 88 -5.48 7.10 11.44
C GLU A 88 -6.10 8.46 11.08
N ALA A 89 -5.87 9.49 11.89
CA ALA A 89 -6.34 10.84 11.60
C ALA A 89 -5.71 11.41 10.32
N ILE A 90 -4.38 11.29 10.18
CA ILE A 90 -3.66 11.76 8.98
C ILE A 90 -4.04 10.92 7.76
N ALA A 91 -4.19 9.60 7.91
CA ALA A 91 -4.63 8.70 6.86
C ALA A 91 -6.02 9.11 6.35
N LYS A 92 -6.95 9.43 7.24
CA LYS A 92 -8.28 9.92 6.84
C LYS A 92 -8.21 11.24 6.07
N GLU A 93 -7.40 12.20 6.53
CA GLU A 93 -7.19 13.46 5.80
C GLU A 93 -6.60 13.23 4.40
N LEU A 94 -5.64 12.31 4.27
CA LEU A 94 -5.03 11.95 2.99
C LEU A 94 -6.04 11.22 2.09
N TYR A 95 -6.83 10.31 2.66
CA TYR A 95 -7.88 9.58 1.94
C TYR A 95 -8.88 10.56 1.33
N GLU A 96 -9.45 11.47 2.14
CA GLU A 96 -10.41 12.48 1.67
C GLU A 96 -9.82 13.45 0.63
N LYS A 97 -8.49 13.61 0.58
CA LYS A 97 -7.80 14.50 -0.37
C LYS A 97 -7.52 13.84 -1.72
N TYR A 98 -7.30 12.52 -1.75
CA TYR A 98 -6.84 11.79 -2.95
C TYR A 98 -7.81 10.72 -3.47
N GLU A 99 -8.94 10.47 -2.78
CA GLU A 99 -10.13 9.79 -3.33
C GLU A 99 -10.79 10.64 -4.44
#